data_AF-A0A3D3XLT6-F1
#
_entry.id   AF-A0A3D3XLT6-F1
#
_cell.length_a   1.000
_cell.length_b   1.000
_cell.length_c   1.000
_cell.angle_alpha   90.00
_cell.angle_beta   90.00
_cell.angle_gamma   90.00
#
_symmetry.space_group_name_H-M   'P 1'
#
loop_
_entity.id
_entity.type
_entity.pdbx_description
1 polymer ?
#
loop_
_entity_poly.entity_id
_entity_poly.type
_entity_poly.pdbx_seq_one_letter_code
_entity_poly.pdbx_strand_id
1 'polypeptide(L)'
;MANETYPYQDPAQVSELLSSHKRFTSGGRGPWHAVSDSDWQDWRWQLKNRINNLDQLESVVPDLSDEEIQGAELANTKLSLGITPYFSNLIHREDPICPIRRQVVPRVEETVSSAWDMSDPCGEDEHSPVPGLVHRYPDRVLFLVTDRCAAYCRYCTRSRLVSNASGYGFQPDYQEQLDYIRKHPEVRDVLFSGGDPLLLS
;
A
#
# COMPACT_ATOMS: atom_id res chain seq x y z
N MET A 1 -3.71 10.50 39.82
CA MET A 1 -4.46 11.13 38.72
C MET A 1 -3.80 12.47 38.44
N ALA A 2 -2.73 12.46 37.64
CA ALA A 2 -2.03 13.68 37.27
C ALA A 2 -2.78 14.32 36.09
N ASN A 3 -3.13 15.58 36.28
CA ASN A 3 -3.82 16.42 35.32
C ASN A 3 -2.75 16.91 34.31
N GLU A 4 -2.47 16.11 33.27
CA GLU A 4 -1.60 16.55 32.18
C GLU A 4 -2.34 17.64 31.39
N THR A 5 -1.98 18.87 31.70
CA THR A 5 -2.42 20.07 30.98
C THR A 5 -1.71 20.04 29.62
N TYR A 6 -2.47 19.74 28.56
CA TYR A 6 -1.99 19.89 27.19
C TYR A 6 -1.48 21.33 26.99
N PRO A 7 -0.22 21.55 26.58
CA PRO A 7 0.32 22.88 26.40
C PRO A 7 -0.37 23.48 25.18
N TYR A 8 -1.29 24.41 25.42
CA TYR A 8 -1.79 25.28 24.36
C TYR A 8 -0.59 26.09 23.84
N GLN A 9 -0.04 25.65 22.72
CA GLN A 9 0.98 26.37 21.95
C GLN A 9 0.39 27.73 21.54
N ASP A 10 1.20 28.78 21.66
CA ASP A 10 0.87 30.13 21.21
C ASP A 10 0.30 30.08 19.77
N PRO A 11 -0.89 30.65 19.50
CA PRO A 11 -1.49 30.65 18.16
C PRO A 11 -0.54 31.14 17.05
N ALA A 12 0.38 32.05 17.36
CA ALA A 12 1.41 32.48 16.42
C ALA A 12 2.41 31.36 16.10
N GLN A 13 2.85 30.60 17.11
CA GLN A 13 3.72 29.44 16.96
C GLN A 13 3.02 28.30 16.20
N VAL A 14 1.73 28.07 16.47
CA VAL A 14 0.93 27.09 15.71
C VAL A 14 0.80 27.52 14.25
N SER A 15 0.54 28.79 13.98
CA SER A 15 0.44 29.32 12.61
C SER A 15 1.76 29.23 11.85
N GLU A 16 2.88 29.51 12.51
CA GLU A 16 4.22 29.40 11.93
C GLU A 16 4.60 27.94 11.65
N LEU A 17 4.32 27.03 12.59
CA LEU A 17 4.48 25.59 12.43
C LEU A 17 3.62 25.05 11.28
N LEU A 18 2.33 25.40 11.23
CA LEU A 18 1.46 25.00 10.12
C LEU A 18 1.94 25.57 8.79
N SER A 19 2.52 26.78 8.78
CA SER A 19 3.07 27.39 7.57
C SER A 19 4.37 26.73 7.11
N SER A 20 5.21 26.26 8.02
CA SER A 20 6.40 25.48 7.67
C SER A 20 6.02 24.10 7.09
N HIS A 21 4.97 23.46 7.59
CA HIS A 21 4.44 22.21 7.04
C HIS A 21 3.76 22.35 5.66
N LYS A 22 3.36 23.56 5.24
CA LYS A 22 2.78 23.81 3.90
C LYS A 22 3.82 23.77 2.78
N ARG A 23 5.12 23.85 3.09
CA ARG A 23 6.17 23.77 2.08
C ARG A 23 6.56 22.31 1.88
N PHE A 24 6.19 21.74 0.73
CA PHE A 24 6.68 20.42 0.33
C PHE A 24 8.20 20.47 0.15
N THR A 25 8.94 19.81 1.04
CA THR A 25 10.36 19.55 0.90
C THR A 25 10.54 18.13 0.37
N SER A 26 11.09 18.00 -0.84
CA SER A 26 11.45 16.69 -1.37
C SER A 26 12.49 16.04 -0.44
N GLY A 27 12.29 14.77 -0.08
CA GLY A 27 13.25 13.99 0.72
C GLY A 27 14.57 13.69 -0.02
N GLY A 28 14.83 14.33 -1.16
CA GLY A 28 15.98 14.07 -2.02
C GLY A 28 15.92 12.64 -2.58
N ARG A 29 17.09 12.03 -2.74
CA ARG A 29 17.25 10.63 -3.21
C ARG A 29 17.93 9.72 -2.20
N GLY A 30 18.52 10.27 -1.14
CA GLY A 30 19.20 9.49 -0.09
C GLY A 30 20.17 8.45 -0.67
N PRO A 31 19.98 7.14 -0.40
CA PRO A 31 20.81 6.06 -0.95
C PRO A 31 20.85 6.02 -2.48
N TRP A 32 19.83 6.57 -3.13
CA TRP A 32 19.66 6.63 -4.59
C TRP A 32 20.31 7.87 -5.22
N HIS A 33 21.23 8.56 -4.53
CA HIS A 33 21.87 9.79 -5.00
C HIS A 33 22.60 9.66 -6.35
N ALA A 34 23.06 8.46 -6.70
CA ALA A 34 23.73 8.18 -7.97
C ALA A 34 22.75 7.98 -9.15
N VAL A 35 21.44 7.89 -8.89
CA VAL A 35 20.40 7.73 -9.93
C VAL A 35 20.16 9.06 -10.63
N SER A 36 20.07 9.01 -11.96
CA SER A 36 19.82 10.20 -12.79
C SER A 36 18.45 10.84 -12.49
N ASP A 37 18.32 12.14 -12.75
CA ASP A 37 17.06 12.86 -12.59
C ASP A 37 15.94 12.27 -13.45
N SER A 38 16.28 11.86 -14.69
CA SER A 38 15.34 11.26 -15.63
C SER A 38 14.81 9.92 -15.11
N ASP A 39 15.69 9.05 -14.60
CA ASP A 39 15.28 7.75 -14.07
C ASP A 39 14.47 7.92 -12.78
N TRP A 40 14.89 8.82 -11.89
CA TRP A 40 14.19 9.06 -10.64
C TRP A 40 12.74 9.54 -10.84
N GLN A 41 12.51 10.37 -11.86
CA GLN A 41 11.19 10.88 -12.22
C GLN A 41 10.36 9.90 -13.07
N ASP A 42 10.96 8.83 -13.59
CA ASP A 42 10.25 7.80 -14.35
C ASP A 42 9.59 6.78 -13.41
N TRP A 43 8.25 6.78 -13.37
CA TRP A 43 7.48 5.84 -12.58
C TRP A 43 7.76 4.37 -12.97
N ARG A 44 8.08 4.10 -14.24
CA ARG A 44 8.41 2.75 -14.69
C ARG A 44 9.73 2.28 -14.10
N TRP A 45 10.72 3.17 -14.02
CA TRP A 45 11.96 2.91 -13.33
C TRP A 45 11.71 2.63 -11.83
N GLN A 46 10.86 3.43 -11.18
CA GLN A 46 10.49 3.22 -9.77
C GLN A 46 9.87 1.83 -9.55
N LEU A 47 8.97 1.39 -10.44
CA LEU A 47 8.36 0.05 -10.35
C LEU A 47 9.35 -1.09 -10.64
N LYS A 48 10.24 -0.90 -11.61
CA LYS A 48 11.26 -1.90 -11.98
C LYS A 48 12.28 -2.11 -10.87
N ASN A 49 12.60 -1.07 -10.11
CA ASN A 49 13.60 -1.08 -9.04
C ASN A 49 12.97 -1.16 -7.64
N ARG A 50 11.76 -1.71 -7.52
CA ARG A 50 11.16 -1.96 -6.20
C ARG A 50 12.04 -2.89 -5.38
N ILE A 51 12.19 -2.53 -4.10
CA ILE A 51 12.72 -3.39 -3.06
C ILE A 51 11.71 -4.53 -2.86
N ASN A 52 12.13 -5.76 -3.09
CA ASN A 52 11.24 -6.93 -3.07
C ASN A 52 11.83 -8.16 -2.36
N ASN A 53 13.00 -8.02 -1.74
CA ASN A 53 13.64 -9.05 -0.93
C ASN A 53 14.40 -8.43 0.26
N LEU A 54 14.82 -9.28 1.19
CA LEU A 54 15.50 -8.89 2.43
C LEU A 54 16.83 -8.16 2.14
N ASP A 55 17.70 -8.72 1.28
CA ASP A 55 19.01 -8.12 0.96
C ASP A 55 18.87 -6.66 0.46
N GLN A 56 17.88 -6.42 -0.42
CA GLN A 56 17.58 -5.06 -0.90
C GLN A 56 17.03 -4.16 0.21
N LEU A 57 16.22 -4.71 1.12
CA LEU A 57 15.65 -3.96 2.23
C LEU A 57 16.72 -3.53 3.23
N GLU A 58 17.63 -4.43 3.61
CA GLU A 58 18.78 -4.15 4.49
C GLU A 58 19.66 -3.03 3.94
N SER A 59 19.81 -2.95 2.61
CA SER A 59 20.60 -1.89 1.98
C SER A 59 19.99 -0.48 2.13
N VAL A 60 18.70 -0.38 2.42
CA VAL A 60 17.95 0.89 2.51
C VAL A 60 17.55 1.22 3.95
N VAL A 61 17.35 0.20 4.77
CA VAL A 61 17.03 0.25 6.20
C VAL A 61 18.07 -0.59 6.95
N PRO A 62 19.20 -0.01 7.38
CA PRO A 62 20.33 -0.77 7.93
C PRO A 62 20.11 -1.30 9.35
N ASP A 63 19.06 -0.84 10.05
CA ASP A 63 18.73 -1.14 11.44
C ASP A 63 17.45 -1.98 11.55
N LEU A 64 17.25 -2.96 10.65
CA LEU A 64 16.09 -3.86 10.73
C LEU A 64 16.06 -4.60 12.07
N SER A 65 14.88 -4.71 12.66
CA SER A 65 14.67 -5.54 13.85
C SER A 65 14.56 -7.01 13.46
N ASP A 66 14.77 -7.91 14.43
CA ASP A 66 14.62 -9.35 14.21
C ASP A 66 13.21 -9.71 13.69
N GLU A 67 12.18 -8.99 14.13
CA GLU A 67 10.80 -9.17 13.64
C GLU A 67 10.61 -8.73 12.20
N GLU A 68 11.32 -7.69 11.76
CA GLU A 68 11.24 -7.22 10.36
C GLU A 68 12.03 -8.12 9.42
N ILE A 69 13.18 -8.64 9.85
CA ILE A 69 13.96 -9.63 9.11
C ILE A 69 13.08 -10.87 8.86
N GLN A 70 12.52 -11.46 9.93
CA GLN A 70 11.62 -12.60 9.82
C GLN A 70 10.36 -12.29 9.00
N GLY A 71 9.81 -11.08 9.15
CA GLY A 71 8.68 -10.62 8.36
C GLY A 71 8.99 -10.56 6.86
N ALA A 72 10.14 -10.02 6.49
CA ALA A 72 10.59 -9.91 5.10
C ALA A 72 10.87 -11.29 4.48
N GLU A 73 11.47 -12.22 5.23
CA GLU A 73 11.67 -13.61 4.79
C GLU A 73 10.34 -14.32 4.48
N LEU A 74 9.31 -14.04 5.28
CA LEU A 74 7.99 -14.65 5.15
C LEU A 74 7.02 -13.85 4.26
N ALA A 75 7.44 -12.72 3.71
CA ALA A 75 6.54 -11.79 3.00
C ALA A 75 5.82 -12.45 1.81
N ASN A 76 6.46 -13.42 1.14
CA ASN A 76 5.86 -14.13 0.01
C ASN A 76 4.78 -15.17 0.41
N THR A 77 4.42 -15.29 1.69
CA THR A 77 3.39 -16.24 2.16
C THR A 77 2.00 -15.62 2.30
N LYS A 78 1.91 -14.33 2.65
CA LYS A 78 0.63 -13.60 2.81
C LYS A 78 0.51 -12.41 1.88
N LEU A 79 1.50 -11.52 1.86
CA LEU A 79 1.50 -10.31 1.03
C LEU A 79 2.94 -9.86 0.80
N SER A 80 3.40 -9.93 -0.45
CA SER A 80 4.80 -9.75 -0.82
C SER A 80 5.39 -8.41 -0.34
N LEU A 81 6.72 -8.40 -0.19
CA LEU A 81 7.48 -7.17 -0.05
C LEU A 81 7.53 -6.45 -1.40
N GLY A 82 7.19 -5.16 -1.40
CA GLY A 82 7.26 -4.32 -2.58
C GLY A 82 7.24 -2.86 -2.16
N ILE A 83 8.37 -2.17 -2.31
CA ILE A 83 8.52 -0.76 -1.93
C ILE A 83 9.27 -0.03 -3.05
N THR A 84 8.73 1.05 -3.59
CA THR A 84 9.48 1.84 -4.60
C THR A 84 10.68 2.55 -3.97
N PRO A 85 11.75 2.82 -4.74
CA PRO A 85 12.87 3.66 -4.30
C PRO A 85 12.42 5.00 -3.72
N TYR A 86 11.43 5.65 -4.33
CA TYR A 86 10.84 6.89 -3.81
C TYR A 86 10.24 6.69 -2.41
N PHE A 87 9.40 5.67 -2.22
CA PHE A 87 8.69 5.50 -0.95
C PHE A 87 9.62 5.06 0.17
N SER A 88 10.61 4.20 -0.14
CA SER A 88 11.63 3.80 0.83
C SER A 88 12.54 4.97 1.23
N ASN A 89 12.77 5.94 0.34
CA ASN A 89 13.51 7.16 0.68
C ASN A 89 12.79 8.08 1.67
N LEU A 90 11.47 7.90 1.88
CA LEU A 90 10.71 8.62 2.90
C LEU A 90 10.82 8.00 4.30
N ILE A 91 11.43 6.82 4.42
CA ILE A 91 11.65 6.17 5.72
C ILE A 91 12.72 6.96 6.49
N HIS A 92 12.31 7.50 7.64
CA HIS A 92 13.25 8.07 8.61
C HIS A 92 14.02 6.94 9.30
N ARG A 93 15.28 6.73 8.88
CA ARG A 93 16.13 5.59 9.31
C ARG A 93 16.47 5.58 10.79
N GLU A 94 16.58 6.76 11.38
CA GLU A 94 16.98 6.91 12.79
C GLU A 94 15.79 6.78 13.75
N ASP A 95 14.56 6.68 13.22
CA ASP A 95 13.35 6.52 14.01
C ASP A 95 12.81 5.08 13.90
N PRO A 96 12.99 4.26 14.96
CA PRO A 96 12.51 2.88 14.97
C PRO A 96 10.97 2.77 14.96
N ILE A 97 10.25 3.85 15.30
CA ILE A 97 8.78 3.91 15.23
C ILE A 97 8.29 4.70 14.01
N CYS A 98 9.16 4.90 13.00
CA CYS A 98 8.88 5.64 11.79
C CYS A 98 7.53 5.21 11.17
N PRO A 99 6.55 6.12 11.04
CA PRO A 99 5.22 5.76 10.57
C PRO A 99 5.22 5.29 9.11
N ILE A 100 6.17 5.74 8.29
CA ILE A 100 6.32 5.25 6.92
C ILE A 100 6.86 3.82 6.91
N ARG A 101 7.89 3.51 7.70
CA ARG A 101 8.46 2.16 7.85
C ARG A 101 7.38 1.14 8.19
N ARG A 102 6.54 1.45 9.19
CA ARG A 102 5.42 0.59 9.64
C ARG A 102 4.37 0.32 8.57
N GLN A 103 4.26 1.17 7.55
CA GLN A 103 3.28 1.00 6.48
C GLN A 103 3.75 0.04 5.39
N VAL A 104 5.07 -0.17 5.23
CA VAL A 104 5.63 -0.89 4.06
C VAL A 104 6.64 -1.98 4.38
N VAL A 105 7.30 -1.93 5.54
CA VAL A 105 8.25 -2.97 5.98
C VAL A 105 7.48 -4.08 6.68
N PRO A 106 7.51 -5.33 6.18
CA PRO A 106 6.81 -6.45 6.79
C PRO A 106 7.35 -6.79 8.17
N ARG A 107 6.50 -7.27 9.06
CA ARG A 107 6.92 -7.84 10.35
C ARG A 107 6.34 -9.24 10.57
N VAL A 108 7.03 -10.06 11.35
CA VAL A 108 6.63 -11.44 11.63
C VAL A 108 5.25 -11.53 12.28
N GLU A 109 4.80 -10.50 13.01
CA GLU A 109 3.47 -10.48 13.62
C GLU A 109 2.34 -10.53 12.59
N GLU A 110 2.58 -10.17 11.33
CA GLU A 110 1.60 -10.34 10.26
C GLU A 110 1.24 -11.81 10.00
N THR A 111 2.09 -12.75 10.43
CA THR A 111 1.82 -14.19 10.34
C THR A 111 0.86 -14.68 11.41
N VAL A 112 0.72 -13.93 12.51
CA VAL A 112 -0.20 -14.24 13.61
C VAL A 112 -1.62 -13.98 13.13
N SER A 113 -2.48 -14.99 13.26
CA SER A 113 -3.91 -14.88 12.98
C SER A 113 -4.71 -14.91 14.28
N SER A 114 -5.68 -14.03 14.41
CA SER A 114 -6.65 -13.96 15.50
C SER A 114 -7.91 -14.77 15.17
N ALA A 115 -8.66 -15.17 16.20
CA ALA A 115 -9.97 -15.83 16.03
C ALA A 115 -11.03 -14.91 15.38
N TRP A 116 -10.78 -13.60 15.37
CA TRP A 116 -11.66 -12.58 14.79
C TRP A 116 -11.23 -12.15 13.38
N ASP A 117 -10.09 -12.65 12.89
CA ASP A 117 -9.62 -12.31 11.56
C ASP A 117 -10.48 -12.99 10.51
N MET A 118 -10.71 -12.29 9.41
CA MET A 118 -11.44 -12.78 8.25
C MET A 118 -10.55 -12.61 7.03
N SER A 119 -10.59 -13.57 6.11
CA SER A 119 -9.92 -13.44 4.81
C SER A 119 -10.54 -12.32 3.97
N ASP A 120 -11.86 -12.17 4.05
CA ASP A 120 -12.64 -11.17 3.32
C ASP A 120 -13.51 -10.35 4.29
N PRO A 121 -12.92 -9.46 5.11
CA PRO A 121 -13.66 -8.69 6.11
C PRO A 121 -14.64 -7.69 5.48
N CYS A 122 -14.46 -7.38 4.20
CA CYS A 122 -15.34 -6.46 3.46
C CYS A 122 -16.49 -7.16 2.73
N GLY A 123 -16.52 -8.50 2.72
CA GLY A 123 -17.53 -9.30 2.01
C GLY A 123 -17.56 -9.05 0.51
N GLU A 124 -16.39 -8.83 -0.09
CA GLU A 124 -16.27 -8.55 -1.53
C GLU A 124 -16.68 -9.77 -2.37
N ASP A 125 -16.30 -10.98 -1.95
CA ASP A 125 -16.54 -12.20 -2.73
C ASP A 125 -18.04 -12.56 -2.76
N GLU A 126 -18.76 -12.40 -1.64
CA GLU A 126 -20.21 -12.65 -1.55
C GLU A 126 -21.02 -11.69 -2.43
N HIS A 127 -20.50 -10.49 -2.66
CA HIS A 127 -21.13 -9.45 -3.48
C HIS A 127 -20.55 -9.39 -4.90
N SER A 128 -19.85 -10.42 -5.37
CA SER A 128 -19.24 -10.47 -6.71
C SER A 128 -20.16 -11.20 -7.72
N PRO A 129 -21.06 -10.51 -8.44
CA PRO A 129 -21.93 -11.17 -9.43
C PRO A 129 -21.17 -11.86 -10.57
N VAL A 130 -19.97 -11.35 -10.89
CA VAL A 130 -19.01 -11.95 -11.82
C VAL A 130 -17.60 -11.75 -11.24
N PRO A 131 -16.62 -12.61 -11.54
CA PRO A 131 -15.27 -12.51 -10.96
C PRO A 131 -14.65 -11.12 -11.17
N GLY A 132 -14.13 -10.50 -10.10
CA GLY A 132 -13.44 -9.20 -10.16
C GLY A 132 -14.35 -7.96 -10.27
N LEU A 133 -15.67 -8.13 -10.17
CA LEU A 133 -16.61 -7.01 -10.09
C LEU A 133 -17.51 -7.18 -8.87
N VAL A 134 -17.45 -6.26 -7.92
CA VAL A 134 -18.24 -6.29 -6.68
C VAL A 134 -19.39 -5.30 -6.78
N HIS A 135 -20.63 -5.77 -6.62
CA HIS A 135 -21.85 -4.97 -6.66
C HIS A 135 -22.60 -5.08 -5.32
N ARG A 136 -22.10 -4.38 -4.30
CA ARG A 136 -22.67 -4.38 -2.94
C ARG A 136 -23.77 -3.34 -2.74
N TYR A 137 -23.69 -2.22 -3.45
CA TYR A 137 -24.58 -1.07 -3.29
C TYR A 137 -25.48 -0.89 -4.51
N PRO A 138 -26.68 -0.31 -4.37
CA PRO A 138 -27.68 -0.33 -5.44
C PRO A 138 -27.29 0.30 -6.78
N ASP A 139 -26.37 1.27 -6.79
CA ASP A 139 -26.14 2.15 -7.93
C ASP A 139 -24.67 2.27 -8.35
N ARG A 140 -23.80 1.43 -7.77
CA ARG A 140 -22.35 1.50 -8.00
C ARG A 140 -21.63 0.18 -7.83
N VAL A 141 -20.58 -0.01 -8.63
CA VAL A 141 -19.75 -1.22 -8.63
C VAL A 141 -18.30 -0.88 -8.35
N LEU A 142 -17.60 -1.82 -7.71
CA LEU A 142 -16.15 -1.83 -7.58
C LEU A 142 -15.58 -2.76 -8.64
N PHE A 143 -14.78 -2.22 -9.55
CA PHE A 143 -14.19 -2.91 -10.67
C PHE A 143 -12.70 -3.16 -10.38
N LEU A 144 -12.37 -4.40 -10.02
CA LEU A 144 -10.98 -4.82 -9.79
C LEU A 144 -10.29 -5.01 -11.14
N VAL A 145 -9.31 -4.17 -11.43
CA VAL A 145 -8.63 -4.15 -12.74
C VAL A 145 -7.18 -4.62 -12.68
N THR A 146 -6.58 -4.69 -11.49
CA THR A 146 -5.22 -5.19 -11.28
C THR A 146 -5.06 -5.75 -9.88
N ASP A 147 -4.11 -6.66 -9.67
CA ASP A 147 -3.67 -7.14 -8.36
C ASP A 147 -2.33 -6.52 -7.91
N ARG A 148 -1.79 -5.56 -8.68
CA ARG A 148 -0.47 -4.97 -8.44
C ARG A 148 -0.58 -3.59 -7.81
N CYS A 149 0.33 -3.30 -6.89
CA CYS A 149 0.51 -1.98 -6.29
C CYS A 149 1.94 -1.48 -6.47
N ALA A 150 2.17 -0.16 -6.39
CA ALA A 150 3.50 0.42 -6.44
C ALA A 150 4.27 0.06 -5.16
N ALA A 151 3.57 0.06 -4.04
CA ALA A 151 4.01 -0.55 -2.80
C ALA A 151 2.89 -1.37 -2.16
N TYR A 152 3.25 -2.43 -1.43
CA TYR A 152 2.29 -3.25 -0.71
C TYR A 152 2.18 -2.78 0.75
N CYS A 153 1.09 -2.08 1.05
CA CYS A 153 0.80 -1.60 2.39
C CYS A 153 0.59 -2.76 3.36
N ARG A 154 1.24 -2.74 4.52
CA ARG A 154 1.13 -3.81 5.54
C ARG A 154 -0.22 -3.93 6.23
N TYR A 155 -1.11 -2.98 5.96
CA TYR A 155 -2.50 -2.94 6.42
C TYR A 155 -3.50 -3.11 5.26
N CYS A 156 -3.07 -3.70 4.14
CA CYS A 156 -3.93 -3.88 2.98
C CYS A 156 -5.11 -4.83 3.29
N THR A 157 -6.34 -4.31 3.21
CA THR A 157 -7.58 -5.10 3.39
C THR A 157 -7.79 -6.15 2.30
N ARG A 158 -7.03 -6.06 1.19
CA ARG A 158 -7.04 -6.97 0.05
C ARG A 158 -5.77 -7.80 -0.05
N SER A 159 -5.03 -8.00 1.04
CA SER A 159 -3.80 -8.81 1.06
C SER A 159 -3.98 -10.20 0.44
N ARG A 160 -5.18 -10.79 0.56
CA ARG A 160 -5.55 -12.07 -0.08
C ARG A 160 -5.63 -12.04 -1.62
N LEU A 161 -5.85 -10.86 -2.22
CA LEU A 161 -6.10 -10.65 -3.66
C LEU A 161 -4.90 -10.06 -4.39
N VAL A 162 -4.12 -9.21 -3.71
CA VAL A 162 -3.02 -8.45 -4.33
C VAL A 162 -1.68 -9.17 -4.17
N SER A 163 -0.66 -8.73 -4.92
CA SER A 163 0.71 -9.25 -4.92
C SER A 163 0.91 -10.68 -5.43
N ASN A 164 -0.16 -11.48 -5.50
CA ASN A 164 -0.13 -12.89 -5.84
C ASN A 164 0.73 -13.76 -4.90
N ALA A 165 1.12 -13.25 -3.72
CA ALA A 165 1.85 -14.01 -2.69
C ALA A 165 1.08 -15.26 -2.25
N SER A 166 -0.24 -15.14 -2.09
CA SER A 166 -1.15 -16.23 -1.72
C SER A 166 -1.53 -17.15 -2.89
N GLY A 167 -1.05 -16.86 -4.11
CA GLY A 167 -1.40 -17.62 -5.32
C GLY A 167 -2.84 -17.44 -5.79
N TYR A 168 -3.51 -16.34 -5.44
CA TYR A 168 -4.90 -16.05 -5.87
C TYR A 168 -5.09 -16.14 -7.39
N GLY A 169 -4.06 -15.80 -8.18
CA GLY A 169 -4.10 -15.94 -9.63
C GLY A 169 -5.11 -14.99 -10.27
N PHE A 170 -4.96 -13.68 -10.00
CA PHE A 170 -5.86 -12.65 -10.52
C PHE A 170 -5.89 -12.67 -12.06
N GLN A 171 -7.02 -13.07 -12.62
CA GLN A 171 -7.28 -13.18 -14.07
C GLN A 171 -8.69 -12.64 -14.35
N PRO A 172 -8.87 -11.32 -14.44
CA PRO A 172 -10.19 -10.74 -14.66
C PRO A 172 -10.69 -11.00 -16.08
N ASP A 173 -11.96 -11.38 -16.21
CA ASP A 173 -12.67 -11.35 -17.49
C ASP A 173 -13.35 -9.98 -17.66
N TYR A 174 -12.63 -9.05 -18.26
CA TYR A 174 -13.15 -7.70 -18.48
C TYR A 174 -14.40 -7.68 -19.36
N GLN A 175 -14.58 -8.65 -20.26
CA GLN A 175 -15.75 -8.66 -21.12
C GLN A 175 -16.99 -9.03 -20.33
N GLU A 176 -16.91 -10.05 -19.48
CA GLU A 176 -18.01 -10.45 -18.60
C GLU A 176 -18.42 -9.31 -17.64
N GLN A 177 -17.43 -8.62 -17.06
CA GLN A 177 -17.65 -7.49 -16.16
C GLN A 177 -18.31 -6.30 -16.87
N LEU A 178 -17.83 -5.93 -18.06
CA LEU A 178 -18.42 -4.86 -18.87
C LEU A 178 -19.83 -5.22 -19.35
N ASP A 179 -20.07 -6.48 -19.69
CA ASP A 179 -21.40 -6.98 -20.07
C ASP A 179 -22.37 -6.94 -18.89
N TYR A 180 -21.92 -7.25 -17.68
CA TYR A 180 -22.70 -7.06 -16.47
C TYR A 180 -23.08 -5.59 -16.31
N ILE A 181 -22.11 -4.66 -16.31
CA ILE A 181 -22.38 -3.22 -16.15
C ILE A 181 -23.36 -2.73 -17.23
N ARG A 182 -23.21 -3.15 -18.48
CA ARG A 182 -24.11 -2.76 -19.59
C ARG A 182 -25.55 -3.22 -19.40
N LYS A 183 -25.77 -4.35 -18.73
CA LYS A 183 -27.11 -4.93 -18.46
C LYS A 183 -27.80 -4.32 -17.24
N HIS A 184 -27.09 -3.56 -16.40
CA HIS A 184 -27.57 -3.02 -15.14
C HIS A 184 -27.61 -1.48 -15.21
N PRO A 185 -28.65 -0.88 -15.81
CA PRO A 185 -28.73 0.57 -16.04
C PRO A 185 -28.83 1.40 -14.75
N GLU A 186 -29.10 0.78 -13.60
CA GLU A 186 -29.03 1.40 -12.29
C GLU A 186 -27.59 1.74 -11.86
N VAL A 187 -26.58 1.06 -12.43
CA VAL A 187 -25.17 1.33 -12.15
C VAL A 187 -24.76 2.63 -12.83
N ARG A 188 -24.58 3.67 -12.03
CA ARG A 188 -24.18 5.02 -12.46
C ARG A 188 -22.74 5.39 -12.07
N ASP A 189 -22.13 4.63 -11.18
CA ASP A 189 -20.77 4.85 -10.68
C ASP A 189 -19.96 3.54 -10.73
N VAL A 190 -18.76 3.63 -11.29
CA VAL A 190 -17.84 2.51 -11.50
C VAL A 190 -16.48 2.90 -10.94
N LEU A 191 -16.10 2.29 -9.81
CA LEU A 191 -14.84 2.55 -9.15
C LEU A 191 -13.77 1.55 -9.61
N PHE A 192 -12.80 2.02 -10.39
CA PHE A 192 -11.61 1.22 -10.72
C PHE A 192 -10.72 1.02 -9.49
N SER A 193 -10.35 -0.23 -9.23
CA SER A 193 -9.65 -0.64 -8.01
C SER A 193 -8.92 -1.98 -8.21
N GLY A 194 -8.74 -2.74 -7.12
CA GLY A 194 -7.92 -3.95 -7.05
C GLY A 194 -6.72 -3.67 -6.16
N GLY A 195 -5.53 -3.69 -6.77
CA GLY A 195 -4.34 -3.07 -6.21
C GLY A 195 -4.37 -1.55 -6.44
N ASP A 196 -3.50 -1.06 -7.33
CA ASP A 196 -3.44 0.34 -7.73
C ASP A 196 -3.78 0.49 -9.23
N PRO A 197 -4.98 1.00 -9.57
CA PRO A 197 -5.44 1.08 -10.95
C PRO A 197 -4.61 2.05 -11.81
N LEU A 198 -3.83 2.95 -11.21
CA LEU A 198 -2.98 3.89 -11.95
C LEU A 198 -1.71 3.24 -12.50
N LEU A 199 -1.47 1.95 -12.21
CA LEU A 199 -0.35 1.18 -12.76
C LEU A 199 -0.69 0.48 -14.08
N LEU A 200 -1.93 0.57 -14.55
CA LEU A 200 -2.32 0.08 -15.87
C LEU A 200 -1.65 0.95 -16.94
N SER A 201 -1.03 0.32 -17.93
CA SER A 201 -0.32 0.97 -19.04
C SER A 201 -0.51 0.26 -20.36
#